data_AF-A0A317ECT3-F1
#
_entry.id   AF-A0A317ECT3-F1
#
_cell.length_a   1.000
_cell.length_b   1.000
_cell.length_c   1.000
_cell.angle_alpha   90.00
_cell.angle_beta   90.00
_cell.angle_gamma   90.00
#
_symmetry.space_group_name_H-M   'P 1'
#
loop_
_entity.id
_entity.type
_entity.pdbx_description
1 polymer ?
#
loop_
_entity_poly.entity_id
_entity_poly.type
_entity_poly.pdbx_seq_one_letter_code
_entity_poly.pdbx_strand_id
1 'polypeptide(L)'
;MSAETRKLVGVTLDEASVARRSPDVDHERKVAIFDLLDENHFSPIGDHDGPYHLHLAIEESRLVFDIRDADTTPLGKIILALSPFRSLIREYLGICESYYAAIKTSTPQKIEAIDMGRRGLHNQGSELLMERLKGKIEIDFDTARRLFTLICVLFMKG
;
A
#
# COMPACT_ATOMS: atom_id res chain seq x y z
N MET A 1 -21.01 15.60 -11.70
CA MET A 1 -19.86 14.69 -11.83
C MET A 1 -19.67 14.04 -10.47
N SER A 2 -20.13 12.80 -10.33
CA SER A 2 -20.28 12.13 -9.03
C SER A 2 -18.91 11.67 -8.52
N ALA A 3 -18.67 11.84 -7.22
CA ALA A 3 -17.47 11.35 -6.54
C ALA A 3 -17.29 9.81 -6.63
N GLU A 4 -18.32 9.08 -7.08
CA GLU A 4 -18.33 7.61 -7.19
C GLU A 4 -17.35 7.04 -8.23
N THR A 5 -16.86 7.84 -9.19
CA THR A 5 -15.95 7.35 -10.24
C THR A 5 -14.47 7.45 -9.87
N ARG A 6 -14.09 8.24 -8.84
CA ARG A 6 -12.68 8.46 -8.43
C ARG A 6 -12.22 7.49 -7.36
N LYS A 7 -12.30 6.19 -7.68
CA LYS A 7 -11.93 5.12 -6.76
C LYS A 7 -11.36 3.89 -7.46
N LEU A 8 -10.59 3.11 -6.72
CA LEU A 8 -10.21 1.76 -7.05
C LEU A 8 -11.39 0.81 -6.82
N VAL A 9 -11.66 -0.05 -7.78
CA VAL A 9 -12.62 -1.17 -7.70
C VAL A 9 -11.96 -2.53 -7.87
N GLY A 10 -10.69 -2.56 -8.29
CA GLY A 10 -9.89 -3.77 -8.33
C GLY A 10 -8.42 -3.48 -8.07
N VAL A 11 -7.77 -4.38 -7.35
CA VAL A 11 -6.33 -4.32 -7.07
C VAL A 11 -5.73 -5.68 -7.34
N THR A 12 -4.64 -5.70 -8.10
CA THR A 12 -3.84 -6.91 -8.35
C THR A 12 -2.41 -6.64 -7.94
N LEU A 13 -1.80 -7.58 -7.25
CA LEU A 13 -0.37 -7.55 -6.91
C LEU A 13 0.36 -8.52 -7.83
N ASP A 14 1.41 -8.06 -8.51
CA ASP A 14 2.19 -8.95 -9.37
C ASP A 14 3.00 -9.95 -8.54
N GLU A 15 2.67 -11.23 -8.67
CA GLU A 15 3.24 -12.34 -7.93
C GLU A 15 4.69 -12.67 -8.33
N ALA A 16 5.15 -12.23 -9.51
CA ALA A 16 6.56 -12.38 -9.89
C ALA A 16 7.51 -11.56 -8.98
N SER A 17 6.98 -10.51 -8.34
CA SER A 17 7.71 -9.71 -7.37
C SER A 17 7.79 -10.36 -5.98
N VAL A 18 7.17 -11.54 -5.78
CA VAL A 18 7.02 -12.13 -4.45
C VAL A 18 7.38 -13.62 -4.43
N ALA A 19 8.36 -13.97 -3.60
CA ALA A 19 8.65 -15.35 -3.24
C ALA A 19 7.40 -16.06 -2.68
N ARG A 20 7.35 -17.40 -2.77
CA ARG A 20 6.26 -18.24 -2.20
C ARG A 20 5.86 -17.72 -0.82
N ARG A 21 4.60 -17.30 -0.70
CA ARG A 21 4.04 -16.68 0.50
C ARG A 21 3.50 -17.76 1.44
N SER A 22 3.67 -17.56 2.75
CA SER A 22 2.97 -18.36 3.76
C SER A 22 1.48 -18.01 3.76
N PRO A 23 0.60 -18.87 4.29
CA PRO A 23 -0.83 -18.58 4.42
C PRO A 23 -1.13 -17.26 5.16
N ASP A 24 -0.29 -16.91 6.13
CA ASP A 24 -0.44 -15.67 6.90
C ASP A 24 -0.19 -14.43 6.02
N VAL A 25 0.85 -14.45 5.18
CA VAL A 25 1.12 -13.35 4.24
C VAL A 25 0.01 -13.20 3.21
N ASP A 26 -0.61 -14.31 2.78
CA ASP A 26 -1.77 -14.27 1.90
C ASP A 26 -3.02 -13.72 2.58
N HIS A 27 -3.20 -14.01 3.87
CA HIS A 27 -4.28 -13.43 4.65
C HIS A 27 -4.12 -11.91 4.79
N GLU A 28 -2.94 -11.43 5.21
CA GLU A 28 -2.64 -10.00 5.34
C GLU A 28 -2.81 -9.26 4.01
N ARG A 29 -2.43 -9.89 2.88
CA ARG A 29 -2.70 -9.35 1.53
C ARG A 29 -4.18 -9.17 1.26
N LYS A 30 -5.00 -10.19 1.51
CA LYS A 30 -6.44 -10.13 1.26
C LYS A 30 -7.12 -9.06 2.12
N VAL A 31 -6.72 -8.95 3.38
CA VAL A 31 -7.20 -7.90 4.30
C VAL A 31 -6.81 -6.52 3.77
N ALA A 32 -5.54 -6.29 3.43
CA ALA A 32 -5.09 -5.00 2.93
C ALA A 32 -5.76 -4.59 1.61
N ILE A 33 -6.01 -5.53 0.69
CA ILE A 33 -6.76 -5.26 -0.55
C ILE A 33 -8.22 -4.93 -0.25
N PHE A 34 -8.86 -5.69 0.63
CA PHE A 34 -10.25 -5.44 1.02
C PHE A 34 -10.40 -4.05 1.63
N ASP A 35 -9.55 -3.71 2.62
CA ASP A 35 -9.58 -2.40 3.28
C ASP A 35 -9.38 -1.25 2.29
N LEU A 36 -8.50 -1.41 1.30
CA LEU A 36 -8.28 -0.43 0.23
C LEU A 36 -9.49 -0.28 -0.70
N LEU A 37 -10.16 -1.37 -1.07
CA LEU A 37 -11.30 -1.33 -1.97
C LEU A 37 -12.59 -0.84 -1.30
N ASP A 38 -12.72 -1.05 0.01
CA ASP A 38 -13.86 -0.59 0.81
C ASP A 38 -13.94 0.94 0.81
N GLU A 39 -12.83 1.61 1.13
CA GLU A 39 -12.77 3.07 1.21
C GLU A 39 -11.46 3.62 0.66
N ASN A 40 -11.56 4.29 -0.50
CA ASN A 40 -10.44 4.99 -1.10
C ASN A 40 -10.89 6.18 -1.96
N HIS A 41 -9.99 7.13 -2.10
CA HIS A 41 -9.99 8.17 -3.11
C HIS A 41 -8.77 7.99 -4.01
N PHE A 42 -9.01 7.71 -5.29
CA PHE A 42 -7.95 7.47 -6.26
C PHE A 42 -8.29 8.14 -7.59
N SER A 43 -7.55 9.18 -7.94
CA SER A 43 -7.78 9.97 -9.14
C SER A 43 -6.47 10.24 -9.86
N PRO A 44 -6.08 9.41 -10.85
CA PRO A 44 -4.98 9.72 -11.76
C PRO A 44 -5.20 11.08 -12.45
N ILE A 45 -4.13 11.83 -12.68
CA ILE A 45 -4.21 13.07 -13.45
C ILE A 45 -4.42 12.74 -14.93
N GLY A 46 -5.47 13.29 -15.54
CA GLY A 46 -5.83 13.09 -16.94
C GLY A 46 -7.34 13.12 -17.15
N ASP A 47 -7.78 12.94 -18.39
CA ASP A 47 -9.19 12.93 -18.78
C ASP A 47 -9.75 11.51 -18.75
N HIS A 48 -9.69 10.89 -17.58
CA HIS A 48 -10.30 9.58 -17.32
C HIS A 48 -11.29 9.71 -16.17
N ASP A 49 -12.54 9.36 -16.44
CA ASP A 49 -13.53 9.17 -15.39
C ASP A 49 -13.51 7.68 -15.06
N GLY A 50 -13.03 7.34 -13.85
CA GLY A 50 -12.97 5.95 -13.38
C GLY A 50 -14.35 5.28 -13.24
N PRO A 51 -14.47 4.16 -12.53
CA PRO A 51 -13.52 3.62 -11.55
C PRO A 51 -12.30 2.95 -12.18
N TYR A 52 -11.31 2.66 -11.34
CA TYR A 52 -10.00 2.16 -11.78
C TYR A 52 -9.67 0.78 -11.23
N HIS A 53 -8.86 0.05 -11.99
CA HIS A 53 -8.11 -1.09 -11.52
C HIS A 53 -6.64 -0.71 -11.35
N LEU A 54 -6.03 -1.13 -10.23
CA LEU A 54 -4.60 -0.91 -9.96
C LEU A 54 -3.85 -2.24 -9.96
N HIS A 55 -2.86 -2.34 -10.84
CA HIS A 55 -1.87 -3.40 -10.82
C HIS A 55 -0.60 -2.84 -10.17
N LEU A 56 -0.28 -3.32 -8.96
CA LEU A 56 0.84 -2.85 -8.17
C LEU A 56 1.97 -3.89 -8.19
N ALA A 57 3.17 -3.46 -8.57
CA ALA A 57 4.32 -4.35 -8.73
C ALA A 57 5.64 -3.71 -8.28
N ILE A 58 6.63 -4.56 -7.98
CA ILE A 58 8.03 -4.16 -7.86
C ILE A 58 8.81 -4.71 -9.06
N GLU A 59 9.34 -3.81 -9.89
CA GLU A 59 10.14 -4.16 -11.07
C GLU A 59 11.51 -3.46 -10.98
N GLU A 60 12.61 -4.21 -10.98
CA GLU A 60 13.98 -3.65 -11.01
C GLU A 60 14.22 -2.51 -10.00
N SER A 61 13.82 -2.69 -8.73
CA SER A 61 13.89 -1.65 -7.69
C SER A 61 12.99 -0.43 -7.91
N ARG A 62 11.89 -0.58 -8.66
CA ARG A 62 10.90 0.46 -8.91
C ARG A 62 9.53 -0.02 -8.46
N LEU A 63 8.76 0.88 -7.86
CA LEU A 63 7.37 0.65 -7.51
C LEU A 63 6.50 1.10 -8.69
N VAL A 64 5.80 0.16 -9.31
CA VAL A 64 5.01 0.37 -10.52
C VAL A 64 3.52 0.36 -10.16
N PHE A 65 2.85 1.47 -10.48
CA PHE A 65 1.40 1.60 -10.46
C PHE A 65 0.92 1.53 -11.90
N ASP A 66 0.45 0.35 -12.34
CA ASP A 66 -0.19 0.16 -13.64
C ASP A 66 -1.71 0.36 -13.49
N ILE A 67 -2.20 1.46 -14.05
CA ILE A 67 -3.55 1.98 -13.86
C ILE A 67 -4.39 1.60 -15.07
N ARG A 68 -5.58 1.07 -14.80
CA ARG A 68 -6.50 0.55 -15.79
C ARG A 68 -7.91 1.08 -15.56
N ASP A 69 -8.71 1.13 -16.62
CA ASP A 69 -10.14 1.45 -16.52
C ASP A 69 -10.96 0.25 -16.00
N ALA A 70 -12.29 0.43 -15.93
CA ALA A 70 -13.24 -0.58 -15.47
C ALA A 70 -13.25 -1.87 -16.32
N ASP A 71 -12.88 -1.78 -17.61
CA ASP A 71 -12.75 -2.93 -18.51
C ASP A 71 -11.34 -3.55 -18.46
N THR A 72 -10.51 -3.12 -17.51
CA THR A 72 -9.10 -3.51 -17.30
C THR A 72 -8.14 -3.09 -18.43
N THR A 73 -8.55 -2.14 -19.26
CA THR A 73 -7.71 -1.56 -20.32
C THR A 73 -6.66 -0.63 -19.71
N PRO A 74 -5.36 -0.75 -20.09
CA PRO A 74 -4.32 0.16 -19.58
C PRO A 74 -4.59 1.63 -19.92
N LEU A 75 -4.60 2.47 -18.89
CA LEU A 75 -4.64 3.94 -19.01
C LEU A 75 -3.24 4.55 -18.93
N GLY A 76 -2.34 3.90 -18.18
CA GLY A 76 -0.95 4.33 -18.07
C GLY A 76 -0.25 3.75 -16.85
N LYS A 77 1.07 3.95 -16.79
CA LYS A 77 1.90 3.51 -15.66
C LYS A 77 2.55 4.70 -14.97
N ILE A 78 2.50 4.72 -13.64
CA ILE A 78 3.32 5.60 -12.80
C ILE A 78 4.43 4.75 -12.17
N ILE A 79 5.68 5.16 -12.38
CA ILE A 79 6.85 4.44 -11.88
C ILE A 79 7.57 5.32 -10.88
N LEU A 80 7.69 4.84 -9.64
CA LEU A 80 8.40 5.51 -8.57
C LEU A 80 9.69 4.75 -8.25
N ALA A 81 10.77 5.49 -7.99
CA ALA A 81 11.96 4.91 -7.40
C ALA A 81 11.62 4.31 -6.02
N LEU A 82 12.02 3.07 -5.76
CA LEU A 82 11.77 2.41 -4.48
C LEU A 82 12.73 2.88 -3.37
N SER A 83 13.90 3.41 -3.74
CA SER A 83 14.97 3.77 -2.80
C SER A 83 14.52 4.65 -1.62
N PRO A 84 13.63 5.67 -1.77
CA PRO A 84 13.20 6.49 -0.64
C PRO A 84 12.34 5.72 0.38
N PHE A 85 11.65 4.67 -0.05
CA PHE A 85 10.76 3.89 0.81
C PHE A 85 11.47 2.77 1.57
N ARG A 86 12.68 2.38 1.15
CA ARG A 86 13.35 1.17 1.66
C ARG A 86 13.59 1.17 3.16
N SER A 87 14.05 2.30 3.73
CA SER A 87 14.30 2.35 5.18
C SER A 87 13.00 2.25 5.97
N LEU A 88 11.98 3.03 5.58
CA LEU A 88 10.66 3.04 6.22
C LEU A 88 10.00 1.68 6.17
N ILE A 89 10.02 0.99 5.01
CA ILE A 89 9.47 -0.36 4.87
C ILE A 89 10.21 -1.33 5.80
N ARG A 90 11.55 -1.32 5.80
CA ARG A 90 12.35 -2.20 6.65
C ARG A 90 12.08 -1.97 8.15
N GLU A 91 12.02 -0.70 8.57
CA GLU A 91 11.74 -0.32 9.95
C GLU A 91 10.31 -0.71 10.35
N TYR A 92 9.34 -0.51 9.45
CA TYR A 92 7.96 -0.92 9.64
C TYR A 92 7.83 -2.44 9.81
N LEU A 93 8.50 -3.23 8.98
CA LEU A 93 8.49 -4.70 9.12
C LEU A 93 9.08 -5.14 10.46
N GLY A 94 10.22 -4.56 10.87
CA GLY A 94 10.85 -4.89 12.15
C GLY A 94 10.02 -4.50 13.39
N ILE A 95 9.31 -3.37 13.34
CA ILE A 95 8.43 -2.98 14.46
C ILE A 95 7.16 -3.82 14.50
N CYS A 96 6.65 -4.30 13.37
CA CYS A 96 5.55 -5.26 13.32
C CYS A 96 5.94 -6.59 13.98
N GLU A 97 7.12 -7.13 13.67
CA GLU A 97 7.66 -8.31 14.35
C GLU A 97 7.76 -8.10 15.87
N SER A 98 8.27 -6.95 16.28
CA SER A 98 8.36 -6.57 17.70
C SER A 98 6.99 -6.46 18.37
N TYR A 99 5.99 -5.93 17.66
CA TYR A 99 4.61 -5.85 18.13
C TYR A 99 4.01 -7.25 18.33
N TYR A 100 4.13 -8.15 17.35
CA TYR A 100 3.63 -9.52 17.46
C TYR A 100 4.31 -10.32 18.58
N ALA A 101 5.59 -10.07 18.85
CA ALA A 101 6.27 -10.65 20.00
C ALA A 101 5.74 -10.08 21.32
N ALA A 102 5.51 -8.76 21.38
CA ALA A 102 5.07 -8.06 22.58
C ALA A 102 3.65 -8.45 23.01
N ILE A 103 2.70 -8.60 22.09
CA ILE A 103 1.31 -8.96 22.44
C ILE A 103 1.19 -10.32 23.15
N LYS A 104 2.20 -11.19 23.03
CA LYS A 104 2.21 -12.52 23.66
C LYS A 104 2.69 -12.50 25.12
N THR A 105 3.56 -11.56 25.49
CA THR A 105 4.33 -11.65 26.75
C THR A 105 4.57 -10.32 27.46
N SER A 106 4.33 -9.17 26.81
CA SER A 106 4.67 -7.84 27.34
C SER A 106 3.50 -7.16 28.04
N THR A 107 3.82 -6.12 28.82
CA THR A 107 2.81 -5.30 29.49
C THR A 107 2.02 -4.45 28.48
N PRO A 108 0.75 -4.08 28.80
CA PRO A 108 -0.05 -3.21 27.94
C PRO A 108 0.65 -1.89 27.56
N GLN A 109 1.33 -1.26 28.51
CA GLN A 109 2.08 -0.02 28.28
C GLN A 109 3.20 -0.20 27.24
N LYS A 110 3.91 -1.34 27.27
CA LYS A 110 4.98 -1.63 26.30
C LYS A 110 4.40 -1.94 24.92
N ILE A 111 3.27 -2.64 24.85
CA ILE A 111 2.55 -2.90 23.60
C ILE A 111 2.10 -1.59 22.97
N GLU A 112 1.52 -0.68 23.75
CA GLU A 112 1.07 0.64 23.29
C GLU A 112 2.24 1.49 22.77
N ALA A 113 3.38 1.49 23.47
CA ALA A 113 4.57 2.21 23.03
C ALA A 113 5.08 1.73 21.66
N ILE A 114 5.10 0.41 21.44
CA ILE A 114 5.48 -0.19 20.16
C ILE A 114 4.43 0.15 19.08
N ASP A 115 3.14 0.05 19.41
CA ASP A 115 2.06 0.36 18.47
C ASP A 115 2.05 1.84 18.03
N MET A 116 2.35 2.77 18.95
CA MET A 116 2.56 4.18 18.59
C MET A 116 3.68 4.35 17.57
N GLY A 117 4.84 3.69 17.79
CA GLY A 117 5.96 3.72 16.83
C GLY A 117 5.57 3.12 15.47
N ARG A 118 4.83 2.01 15.48
CA ARG A 118 4.31 1.35 14.28
C ARG A 118 3.40 2.27 13.48
N ARG A 119 2.45 2.94 14.16
CA ARG A 119 1.55 3.93 13.52
C ARG A 119 2.33 5.13 12.98
N GLY A 120 3.36 5.59 13.69
CA GLY A 120 4.24 6.68 13.25
C GLY A 120 4.98 6.37 11.94
N LEU A 121 5.61 5.20 11.85
CA LEU A 121 6.30 4.76 10.61
C LEU A 121 5.33 4.64 9.43
N HIS A 122 4.11 4.16 9.69
CA HIS A 122 3.08 4.03 8.68
C HIS A 122 2.60 5.40 8.17
N ASN A 123 2.42 6.37 9.07
CA ASN A 123 2.11 7.75 8.69
C ASN A 123 3.22 8.37 7.83
N GLN A 124 4.49 8.22 8.24
CA GLN A 124 5.62 8.74 7.47
C GLN A 124 5.71 8.13 6.07
N GLY A 125 5.48 6.81 5.95
CA GLY A 125 5.42 6.13 4.65
C GLY A 125 4.27 6.64 3.76
N SER A 126 3.13 6.96 4.37
CA SER A 126 1.95 7.49 3.69
C SER A 126 2.19 8.91 3.18
N GLU A 127 2.77 9.78 4.01
CA GLU A 127 3.15 11.16 3.64
C GLU A 127 4.14 11.16 2.48
N LEU A 128 5.18 10.32 2.56
CA LEU A 128 6.15 10.16 1.48
C LEU A 128 5.46 9.66 0.20
N LEU A 129 4.55 8.69 0.29
CA LEU A 129 3.84 8.19 -0.88
C LEU A 129 3.02 9.29 -1.55
N MET A 130 2.27 10.09 -0.77
CA MET A 130 1.52 11.25 -1.28
C MET A 130 2.44 12.26 -1.96
N GLU A 131 3.59 12.58 -1.37
CA GLU A 131 4.57 13.50 -1.96
C GLU A 131 5.07 12.98 -3.32
N ARG A 132 5.41 11.69 -3.40
CA ARG A 132 5.92 11.07 -4.64
C ARG A 132 4.84 10.98 -5.73
N LEU A 133 3.58 10.82 -5.34
CA LEU A 133 2.42 10.76 -6.25
C LEU A 133 1.85 12.13 -6.63
N LYS A 134 2.25 13.21 -5.94
CA LYS A 134 1.83 14.57 -6.28
C LYS A 134 2.01 14.88 -7.77
N GLY A 135 0.95 15.42 -8.37
CA GLY A 135 0.86 15.73 -9.81
C GLY A 135 0.74 14.51 -10.73
N LYS A 136 0.51 13.31 -10.19
CA LYS A 136 0.36 12.05 -10.96
C LYS A 136 -0.92 11.33 -10.59
N ILE A 137 -1.17 11.17 -9.29
CA ILE A 137 -2.37 10.56 -8.73
C ILE A 137 -2.76 11.35 -7.49
N GLU A 138 -3.97 11.90 -7.48
CA GLU A 138 -4.59 12.49 -6.30
C GLU A 138 -5.18 11.36 -5.45
N ILE A 139 -4.76 11.33 -4.18
CA ILE A 139 -5.20 10.39 -3.15
C ILE A 139 -5.34 11.15 -1.84
N ASP A 140 -6.26 10.71 -0.98
CA ASP A 140 -6.31 11.19 0.40
C ASP A 140 -5.32 10.42 1.29
N PHE A 141 -5.19 10.86 2.54
CA PHE A 141 -4.25 10.28 3.49
C PHE A 141 -4.59 8.83 3.84
N ASP A 142 -5.87 8.51 4.01
CA ASP A 142 -6.29 7.16 4.39
C ASP A 142 -6.06 6.16 3.24
N THR A 143 -6.25 6.59 1.99
CA THR A 143 -5.88 5.82 0.80
C THR A 143 -4.37 5.64 0.71
N ALA A 144 -3.58 6.69 0.97
CA ALA A 144 -2.12 6.58 1.01
C ALA A 144 -1.67 5.58 2.08
N ARG A 145 -2.33 5.60 3.24
CA ARG A 145 -2.10 4.68 4.36
C ARG A 145 -2.37 3.23 3.95
N ARG A 146 -3.53 2.96 3.34
CA ARG A 146 -3.91 1.62 2.85
C ARG A 146 -2.99 1.14 1.72
N LEU A 147 -2.63 2.02 0.79
CA LEU A 147 -1.63 1.73 -0.25
C LEU A 147 -0.25 1.42 0.35
N PHE A 148 0.20 2.16 1.37
CA PHE A 148 1.47 1.89 2.02
C PHE A 148 1.48 0.55 2.77
N THR A 149 0.37 0.16 3.41
CA THR A 149 0.19 -1.21 3.94
C THR A 149 0.41 -2.24 2.84
N LEU A 150 -0.26 -2.08 1.71
CA LEU A 150 -0.19 -3.01 0.58
C LEU A 150 1.22 -3.10 0.00
N ILE A 151 1.94 -1.96 -0.08
CA ILE A 151 3.36 -1.92 -0.46
C ILE A 151 4.19 -2.72 0.53
N CYS A 152 4.03 -2.53 1.84
CA CYS A 152 4.76 -3.31 2.85
C CYS A 152 4.48 -4.82 2.74
N VAL A 153 3.26 -5.22 2.40
CA VAL A 153 2.86 -6.62 2.14
C VAL A 153 3.58 -7.21 0.91
N LEU A 154 4.09 -6.40 -0.03
CA LEU A 154 4.97 -6.89 -1.11
C LEU A 154 6.35 -7.32 -0.60
N PHE A 155 6.79 -6.80 0.56
CA PHE A 155 8.12 -7.08 1.14
C PHE A 155 8.07 -8.09 2.30
N MET A 156 6.88 -8.45 2.80
CA MET A 156 6.74 -9.49 3.80
C MET A 156 7.29 -10.82 3.26
N LYS A 157 8.15 -11.45 4.06
CA LYS A 157 8.62 -12.81 3.81
C LYS A 157 7.75 -13.75 4.63
N GLY A 158 7.31 -14.85 4.00
CA GLY A 158 6.73 -16.00 4.70
C GLY A 158 7.81 -16.87 5.31
#